data_AF-E0UP50-F1
#
_entry.id   AF-E0UP50-F1
#
_cell.length_a   1.000
_cell.length_b   1.000
_cell.length_c   1.000
_cell.angle_alpha   90.00
_cell.angle_beta   90.00
_cell.angle_gamma   90.00
#
_symmetry.space_group_name_H-M   'P 1'
#
loop_
_entity.id
_entity.type
_entity.pdbx_description
1 polymer ?
#
loop_
_entity_poly.entity_id
_entity_poly.type
_entity_poly.pdbx_seq_one_letter_code
_entity_poly.pdbx_strand_id
1 'polypeptide(L)'
;MNKILIALLGLGSVLLAAEVPIAKTQMHSFKKSVELNAKVIQLSNAQQSISSLVSGHLEKYFVKPAQDVKKGDRIALIESIQVSKMSADYIALKKQYEAAQKNYEAIKKLYKKGLTSMQSLNAEAIKTSEIAADLTALQSQLETLNIDIKKLKKATANFILYAHSSGRVSALLKPLHSSVSSNEPIVSIVKNQAYYVKSYLPLEYATKARIGDTIVVDYAGKEIITHATQIMPKVDETTQRVVVLSSVDQKVDDLFIDVYVKATIYFADARSYVAVKKSALSFFNNEWVVFVPSEEDQGELSKAQERDHLGGNEKKEEKGEEEEEISVPYAPQVVEIVAQDDKYVGVKGLELGQEYVSGESYYVKSALLKSSLGDGD
;
A
#
# COMPACT_ATOMS: atom_id res chain seq x y z
N MET A 1 -85.78 -6.95 31.62
CA MET A 1 -85.73 -5.57 31.10
C MET A 1 -84.32 -5.04 31.32
N ASN A 2 -83.66 -4.70 30.22
CA ASN A 2 -82.31 -4.13 30.12
C ASN A 2 -82.05 -2.98 31.09
N LYS A 3 -80.82 -2.90 31.63
CA LYS A 3 -79.95 -1.73 31.48
C LYS A 3 -78.49 -2.19 31.42
N ILE A 4 -77.90 -2.02 30.25
CA ILE A 4 -76.46 -2.10 29.98
C ILE A 4 -75.85 -0.80 30.51
N LEU A 5 -74.80 -0.89 31.32
CA LEU A 5 -73.96 0.26 31.66
C LEU A 5 -72.53 -0.04 31.19
N ILE A 6 -72.13 0.69 30.17
CA ILE A 6 -70.79 0.76 29.61
C ILE A 6 -69.96 1.64 30.54
N ALA A 7 -68.78 1.18 30.96
CA ALA A 7 -67.76 2.04 31.58
C ALA A 7 -66.42 1.78 30.88
N LEU A 8 -65.94 2.86 30.27
CA LEU A 8 -64.76 3.04 29.42
C LEU A 8 -63.47 2.46 30.02
N LEU A 9 -62.70 1.76 29.18
CA LEU A 9 -61.26 1.63 29.34
C LEU A 9 -60.63 3.03 29.16
N GLY A 10 -60.07 3.59 30.23
CA GLY A 10 -59.10 4.67 30.13
C GLY A 10 -57.78 4.09 29.62
N LEU A 11 -57.52 4.25 28.32
CA LEU A 11 -56.21 4.00 27.73
C LEU A 11 -55.32 5.20 28.09
N GLY A 12 -54.68 5.14 29.26
CA GLY A 12 -53.62 6.09 29.60
C GLY A 12 -52.44 5.86 28.66
N SER A 13 -52.29 6.71 27.65
CA SER A 13 -51.08 6.80 26.84
C SER A 13 -49.96 7.32 27.71
N VAL A 14 -49.18 6.41 28.29
CA VAL A 14 -47.84 6.74 28.81
C VAL A 14 -46.98 7.03 27.58
N LEU A 15 -46.83 8.30 27.25
CA LEU A 15 -45.83 8.75 26.30
C LEU A 15 -44.46 8.48 26.97
N LEU A 16 -43.77 7.42 26.54
CA LEU A 16 -42.35 7.30 26.84
C LEU A 16 -41.67 8.52 26.22
N ALA A 17 -41.24 9.47 27.06
CA ALA A 17 -40.27 10.48 26.66
C ALA A 17 -39.02 9.72 26.19
N ALA A 18 -38.84 9.62 24.87
CA ALA A 18 -37.62 9.07 24.31
C ALA A 18 -36.47 9.97 24.77
N GLU A 19 -35.57 9.42 25.57
CA GLU A 19 -34.45 10.15 26.15
C GLU A 19 -33.48 10.49 25.02
N VAL A 20 -33.59 11.72 24.50
CA VAL A 20 -32.84 12.15 23.32
C VAL A 20 -31.35 12.23 23.67
N PRO A 21 -30.46 11.50 22.98
CA PRO A 21 -29.06 11.40 23.41
C PRO A 21 -28.30 12.72 23.16
N ILE A 22 -27.90 13.41 24.22
CA ILE A 22 -27.14 14.67 24.16
C ILE A 22 -25.62 14.40 24.16
N ALA A 23 -24.85 15.26 23.50
CA ALA A 23 -23.39 15.30 23.62
C ALA A 23 -22.90 16.75 23.64
N LYS A 24 -21.63 16.97 24.02
CA LYS A 24 -20.97 18.28 23.94
C LYS A 24 -20.14 18.37 22.67
N THR A 25 -20.17 19.53 22.03
CA THR A 25 -19.30 19.79 20.89
C THR A 25 -17.83 19.72 21.31
N GLN A 26 -16.99 19.20 20.44
CA GLN A 26 -15.56 19.07 20.69
C GLN A 26 -14.76 19.56 19.49
N MET A 27 -13.53 20.00 19.72
CA MET A 27 -12.59 20.23 18.63
C MET A 27 -12.21 18.89 18.01
N HIS A 28 -12.59 18.69 16.76
CA HIS A 28 -12.23 17.50 16.00
C HIS A 28 -11.35 17.87 14.81
N SER A 29 -10.31 17.08 14.58
CA SER A 29 -9.35 17.33 13.51
C SER A 29 -9.73 16.56 12.26
N PHE A 30 -10.06 17.28 11.20
CA PHE A 30 -10.44 16.71 9.91
C PHE A 30 -9.26 16.77 8.95
N LYS A 31 -8.85 15.61 8.43
CA LYS A 31 -7.93 15.54 7.29
C LYS A 31 -8.72 15.81 6.03
N LYS A 32 -8.26 16.75 5.21
CA LYS A 32 -8.86 16.94 3.88
C LYS A 32 -8.61 15.67 3.07
N SER A 33 -9.65 15.16 2.41
CA SER A 33 -9.55 14.02 1.50
C SER A 33 -10.15 14.35 0.14
N VAL A 34 -9.67 13.65 -0.89
CA VAL A 34 -10.17 13.78 -2.27
C VAL A 34 -10.28 12.38 -2.87
N GLU A 35 -11.43 12.08 -3.45
CA GLU A 35 -11.62 10.87 -4.25
C GLU A 35 -10.95 11.03 -5.62
N LEU A 36 -10.23 9.98 -6.02
CA LEU A 36 -9.41 9.92 -7.20
C LEU A 36 -9.81 8.69 -8.03
N ASN A 37 -9.74 8.84 -9.35
CA ASN A 37 -9.57 7.68 -10.20
C ASN A 37 -8.08 7.30 -10.14
N ALA A 38 -7.80 5.99 -10.10
CA ALA A 38 -6.45 5.47 -10.12
C ALA A 38 -6.35 4.23 -10.99
N LYS A 39 -5.13 3.89 -11.40
CA LYS A 39 -4.86 2.69 -12.20
C LYS A 39 -3.78 1.87 -11.53
N VAL A 40 -3.99 0.56 -11.38
CA VAL A 40 -2.94 -0.34 -10.92
C VAL A 40 -1.96 -0.56 -12.06
N ILE A 41 -0.70 -0.23 -11.83
CA ILE A 41 0.36 -0.37 -12.82
C ILE A 41 1.52 -1.13 -12.23
N GLN A 42 2.43 -1.52 -13.11
CA GLN A 42 3.75 -1.96 -12.75
C GLN A 42 4.75 -1.06 -13.49
N LEU A 43 5.80 -0.61 -12.80
CA LEU A 43 6.80 0.24 -13.42
C LEU A 43 7.56 -0.55 -14.51
N SER A 44 7.98 0.14 -15.56
CA SER A 44 8.65 -0.46 -16.72
C SER A 44 9.94 -1.21 -16.37
N ASN A 45 10.60 -0.85 -15.26
CA ASN A 45 11.79 -1.53 -14.74
C ASN A 45 11.50 -2.83 -13.98
N ALA A 46 10.23 -3.20 -13.78
CA ALA A 46 9.88 -4.42 -13.09
C ALA A 46 9.99 -5.67 -13.97
N GLN A 47 9.89 -5.51 -15.30
CA GLN A 47 10.17 -6.57 -16.24
C GLN A 47 11.67 -6.62 -16.51
N GLN A 48 12.26 -7.78 -16.29
CA GLN A 48 13.69 -8.01 -16.43
C GLN A 48 13.92 -9.18 -17.37
N SER A 49 14.69 -8.93 -18.42
CA SER A 49 15.13 -9.96 -19.34
C SER A 49 16.42 -10.59 -18.82
N ILE A 50 16.41 -11.91 -18.70
CA ILE A 50 17.63 -12.68 -18.49
C ILE A 50 18.18 -13.07 -19.86
N SER A 51 19.35 -12.52 -20.18
CA SER A 51 20.06 -12.79 -21.44
C SER A 51 21.20 -13.77 -21.26
N SER A 52 21.54 -14.49 -22.33
CA SER A 52 22.75 -15.33 -22.34
C SER A 52 24.01 -14.49 -22.39
N LEU A 53 25.07 -14.92 -21.68
CA LEU A 53 26.41 -14.31 -21.79
C LEU A 53 27.21 -14.89 -22.96
N VAL A 54 26.86 -16.09 -23.41
CA VAL A 54 27.57 -16.82 -24.48
C VAL A 54 26.62 -17.24 -25.58
N SER A 55 27.13 -17.35 -26.80
CA SER A 55 26.39 -17.97 -27.89
C SER A 55 26.42 -19.50 -27.76
N GLY A 56 25.33 -20.16 -28.12
CA GLY A 56 25.21 -21.62 -27.99
C GLY A 56 23.84 -22.16 -28.38
N HIS A 57 23.60 -23.42 -28.02
CA HIS A 57 22.33 -24.10 -28.22
C HIS A 57 21.59 -24.26 -26.89
N LEU A 58 20.31 -23.90 -26.87
CA LEU A 58 19.49 -23.98 -25.66
C LEU A 58 18.97 -25.41 -25.45
N GLU A 59 19.59 -26.16 -24.53
CA GLU A 59 19.28 -27.58 -24.30
C GLU A 59 18.15 -27.81 -23.31
N LYS A 60 18.00 -26.94 -22.31
CA LYS A 60 17.04 -27.17 -21.22
C LYS A 60 16.60 -25.88 -20.54
N TYR A 61 15.32 -25.80 -20.20
CA TYR A 61 14.81 -24.89 -19.18
C TYR A 61 14.66 -25.60 -17.83
N PHE A 62 15.08 -24.93 -16.76
CA PHE A 62 14.85 -25.36 -15.37
C PHE A 62 13.61 -24.68 -14.75
N VAL A 63 13.01 -23.72 -15.47
CA VAL A 63 11.88 -22.92 -15.03
C VAL A 63 10.72 -23.00 -16.02
N LYS A 64 9.52 -22.68 -15.54
CA LYS A 64 8.28 -22.64 -16.35
C LYS A 64 7.61 -21.27 -16.25
N PRO A 65 6.79 -20.86 -17.23
CA PRO A 65 5.91 -19.70 -17.10
C PRO A 65 5.08 -19.77 -15.81
N ALA A 66 4.86 -18.60 -15.19
CA ALA A 66 4.20 -18.42 -13.89
C ALA A 66 4.91 -19.02 -12.66
N GLN A 67 6.09 -19.61 -12.80
CA GLN A 67 6.88 -20.09 -11.67
C GLN A 67 7.62 -18.94 -10.96
N ASP A 68 7.62 -18.95 -9.63
CA ASP A 68 8.45 -18.06 -8.82
C ASP A 68 9.91 -18.53 -8.80
N VAL A 69 10.84 -17.58 -8.94
CA VAL A 69 12.28 -17.81 -8.95
C VAL A 69 12.98 -16.82 -8.01
N LYS A 70 14.08 -17.25 -7.42
CA LYS A 70 14.95 -16.44 -6.56
C LYS A 70 16.25 -16.13 -7.29
N LYS A 71 16.90 -15.03 -6.89
CA LYS A 71 18.27 -14.73 -7.34
C LYS A 71 19.18 -15.95 -7.10
N GLY A 72 19.90 -16.35 -8.14
CA GLY A 72 20.79 -17.52 -8.13
C GLY A 72 20.14 -18.82 -8.58
N ASP A 73 18.83 -18.86 -8.84
CA ASP A 73 18.18 -20.06 -9.38
C ASP A 73 18.65 -20.34 -10.80
N ARG A 74 18.71 -21.62 -11.16
CA ARG A 74 19.04 -22.06 -12.53
C ARG A 74 17.85 -21.77 -13.44
N ILE A 75 18.12 -21.15 -14.59
CA ILE A 75 17.11 -20.76 -15.58
C ILE A 75 17.17 -21.69 -16.79
N ALA A 76 18.35 -21.80 -17.39
CA ALA A 76 18.54 -22.59 -18.60
C ALA A 76 19.94 -23.24 -18.66
N LEU A 77 20.04 -24.33 -19.41
CA LEU A 77 21.30 -24.93 -19.86
C LEU A 77 21.52 -24.56 -21.32
N ILE A 78 22.67 -23.97 -21.61
CA ILE A 78 23.11 -23.62 -22.95
C ILE A 78 24.40 -24.37 -23.23
N GLU A 79 24.48 -25.10 -24.34
CA GLU A 79 25.71 -25.71 -24.81
C GLU A 79 26.45 -24.75 -25.74
N SER A 80 27.65 -24.35 -25.35
CA SER A 80 28.45 -23.35 -26.06
C SER A 80 29.81 -23.91 -26.47
N ILE A 81 30.09 -23.83 -27.77
CA ILE A 81 31.41 -24.14 -28.33
C ILE A 81 32.49 -23.22 -27.73
N GLN A 82 32.14 -21.96 -27.44
CA GLN A 82 33.04 -21.01 -26.80
C GLN A 82 33.44 -21.51 -25.40
N VAL A 83 32.48 -21.94 -24.59
CA VAL A 83 32.74 -22.50 -23.25
C VAL A 83 33.52 -23.82 -23.33
N SER A 84 33.22 -24.66 -24.33
CA SER A 84 34.00 -25.87 -24.61
C SER A 84 35.47 -25.55 -24.89
N LYS A 85 35.74 -24.52 -25.70
CA LYS A 85 37.11 -24.09 -26.00
C LYS A 85 37.80 -23.52 -24.75
N MET A 86 37.17 -22.58 -24.06
CA MET A 86 37.72 -21.97 -22.85
C MET A 86 38.04 -22.99 -21.76
N SER A 87 37.16 -23.98 -21.56
CA SER A 87 37.38 -25.04 -20.57
C SER A 87 38.50 -26.00 -20.97
N ALA A 88 38.63 -26.33 -22.25
CA ALA A 88 39.76 -27.12 -22.76
C ALA A 88 41.10 -26.37 -22.62
N ASP A 89 41.12 -25.10 -23.02
CA ASP A 89 42.30 -24.22 -22.94
C ASP A 89 42.75 -24.07 -21.48
N TYR A 90 41.82 -23.91 -20.53
CA TYR A 90 42.14 -23.83 -19.10
C TYR A 90 42.84 -25.08 -18.59
N ILE A 91 42.32 -26.26 -18.96
CA ILE A 91 42.92 -27.54 -18.55
C ILE A 91 44.33 -27.68 -19.14
N ALA A 92 44.53 -27.30 -20.40
CA ALA A 92 45.82 -27.33 -21.06
C ALA A 92 46.82 -26.36 -20.41
N LEU A 93 46.45 -25.09 -20.23
CA LEU A 93 47.30 -24.07 -19.60
C LEU A 93 47.65 -24.44 -18.16
N LYS A 94 46.71 -24.99 -17.39
CA LYS A 94 47.00 -25.47 -16.03
C LYS A 94 48.08 -26.55 -16.02
N LYS A 95 48.04 -27.49 -16.97
CA LYS A 95 49.06 -28.54 -17.10
C LYS A 95 50.41 -27.97 -17.56
N GLN A 96 50.40 -27.00 -18.46
CA GLN A 96 51.61 -26.29 -18.88
C GLN A 96 52.23 -25.52 -17.72
N TYR A 97 51.42 -24.85 -16.90
CA TYR A 97 51.87 -24.13 -15.70
C TYR A 97 52.49 -25.09 -14.68
N GLU A 98 51.83 -26.22 -14.38
CA GLU A 98 52.36 -27.25 -13.48
C GLU A 98 53.72 -27.78 -13.97
N ALA A 99 53.90 -27.95 -15.28
CA ALA A 99 55.17 -28.39 -15.87
C ALA A 99 56.25 -27.30 -15.81
N ALA A 100 55.92 -26.06 -16.18
CA ALA A 100 56.82 -24.91 -16.13
C ALA A 100 57.30 -24.65 -14.69
N GLN A 101 56.41 -24.74 -13.71
CA GLN A 101 56.76 -24.56 -12.30
C GLN A 101 57.75 -25.62 -11.80
N LYS A 102 57.56 -26.89 -12.19
CA LYS A 102 58.52 -27.97 -11.87
C LYS A 102 59.88 -27.73 -12.52
N ASN A 103 59.90 -27.26 -13.76
CA ASN A 103 61.13 -26.97 -14.48
C ASN A 103 61.87 -25.77 -13.86
N TYR A 104 61.16 -24.69 -13.57
CA TYR A 104 61.69 -23.53 -12.85
C TYR A 104 62.33 -23.94 -11.53
N GLU A 105 61.66 -24.75 -10.71
CA GLU A 105 62.21 -25.24 -9.44
C GLU A 105 63.44 -26.14 -9.63
N ALA A 106 63.52 -26.92 -10.71
CA ALA A 106 64.71 -27.69 -11.06
C ALA A 106 65.88 -26.78 -11.44
N ILE A 107 65.67 -25.80 -12.33
CA ILE A 107 66.68 -24.82 -12.76
C ILE A 107 67.15 -23.97 -11.57
N LYS A 108 66.25 -23.57 -10.68
CA LYS A 108 66.56 -22.85 -9.44
C LYS A 108 67.46 -23.66 -8.51
N LYS A 109 67.23 -24.97 -8.39
CA LYS A 109 68.12 -25.87 -7.62
C LYS A 109 69.50 -26.02 -8.28
N LEU A 110 69.57 -26.13 -9.60
CA LEU A 110 70.84 -26.18 -10.33
C LEU A 110 71.63 -24.88 -10.18
N TYR A 111 70.95 -23.73 -10.24
CA TYR A 111 71.57 -22.41 -10.07
C TYR A 111 72.18 -22.26 -8.68
N LYS A 112 71.47 -22.67 -7.63
CA LYS A 112 71.99 -22.70 -6.25
C LYS A 112 73.22 -23.59 -6.07
N LYS A 113 73.40 -24.59 -6.94
CA LYS A 113 74.58 -25.47 -6.96
C LYS A 113 75.70 -24.97 -7.88
N GLY A 114 75.54 -23.81 -8.53
CA GLY A 114 76.50 -23.28 -9.50
C GLY A 114 76.53 -24.02 -10.85
N LEU A 115 75.49 -24.83 -11.16
CA LEU A 115 75.45 -25.69 -12.34
C LEU A 115 74.70 -25.08 -13.54
N THR A 116 74.15 -23.88 -13.40
CA THR A 116 73.49 -23.15 -14.50
C THR A 116 73.61 -21.63 -14.31
N SER A 117 73.29 -20.85 -15.35
CA SER A 117 73.44 -19.40 -15.36
C SER A 117 72.23 -18.66 -14.77
N MET A 118 72.44 -17.43 -14.31
CA MET A 118 71.35 -16.54 -13.89
C MET A 118 70.41 -16.23 -15.06
N GLN A 119 70.93 -16.10 -16.28
CA GLN A 119 70.13 -15.87 -17.48
C GLN A 119 69.15 -17.04 -17.73
N SER A 120 69.60 -18.29 -17.56
CA SER A 120 68.75 -19.47 -17.69
C SER A 120 67.63 -19.51 -16.63
N LEU A 121 67.96 -19.15 -15.38
CA LEU A 121 66.96 -19.05 -14.31
C LEU A 121 65.92 -17.96 -14.62
N ASN A 122 66.37 -16.78 -15.06
CA ASN A 122 65.50 -15.66 -15.40
C ASN A 122 64.58 -16.00 -16.59
N ALA A 123 65.11 -16.67 -17.62
CA ALA A 123 64.32 -17.09 -18.78
C ALA A 123 63.18 -18.04 -18.37
N GLU A 124 63.46 -19.02 -17.50
CA GLU A 124 62.41 -19.95 -17.03
C GLU A 124 61.43 -19.27 -16.07
N ALA A 125 61.88 -18.28 -15.29
CA ALA A 125 61.00 -17.46 -14.45
C ALA A 125 60.00 -16.65 -15.28
N ILE A 126 60.49 -15.98 -16.34
CA ILE A 126 59.65 -15.19 -17.27
C ILE A 126 58.62 -16.10 -17.92
N LYS A 127 59.05 -17.23 -18.50
CA LYS A 127 58.15 -18.21 -19.13
C LYS A 127 57.08 -18.72 -18.16
N THR A 128 57.46 -19.03 -16.92
CA THR A 128 56.48 -19.48 -15.90
C THR A 128 55.49 -18.37 -15.56
N SER A 129 55.95 -17.12 -15.49
CA SER A 129 55.11 -15.95 -15.20
C SER A 129 54.14 -15.65 -16.34
N GLU A 130 54.55 -15.80 -17.61
CA GLU A 130 53.68 -15.63 -18.78
C GLU A 130 52.52 -16.62 -18.75
N ILE A 131 52.82 -17.91 -18.56
CA ILE A 131 51.79 -18.96 -18.47
C ILE A 131 50.87 -18.71 -17.27
N ALA A 132 51.40 -18.23 -16.14
CA ALA A 132 50.60 -17.88 -14.97
C ALA A 132 49.63 -16.73 -15.24
N ALA A 133 50.07 -15.71 -15.98
CA ALA A 133 49.24 -14.58 -16.37
C ALA A 133 48.09 -15.03 -17.28
N ASP A 134 48.39 -15.82 -18.31
CA ASP A 134 47.37 -16.36 -19.23
C ASP A 134 46.37 -17.26 -18.49
N LEU A 135 46.85 -18.11 -17.58
CA LEU A 135 46.00 -18.96 -16.76
C LEU A 135 45.06 -18.12 -15.87
N THR A 136 45.58 -17.05 -15.26
CA THR A 136 44.79 -16.15 -14.40
C THR A 136 43.73 -15.39 -15.19
N ALA A 137 44.07 -14.94 -16.40
CA ALA A 137 43.13 -14.27 -17.30
C ALA A 137 41.98 -15.20 -17.68
N LEU A 138 42.30 -16.44 -18.06
CA LEU A 138 41.28 -17.43 -18.44
C LEU A 138 40.43 -17.89 -17.24
N GLN A 139 41.02 -18.01 -16.05
CA GLN A 139 40.27 -18.25 -14.81
C GLN A 139 39.21 -17.16 -14.59
N SER A 140 39.60 -15.89 -14.70
CA SER A 140 38.70 -14.75 -14.51
C SER A 140 37.53 -14.76 -15.50
N GLN A 141 37.79 -15.14 -16.75
CA GLN A 141 36.75 -15.27 -17.78
C GLN A 141 35.75 -16.39 -17.45
N LEU A 142 36.24 -17.58 -17.05
CA LEU A 142 35.38 -18.71 -16.66
C LEU A 142 34.57 -18.41 -15.39
N GLU A 143 35.17 -17.73 -14.41
CA GLU A 143 34.49 -17.30 -13.18
C GLU A 143 33.39 -16.26 -13.46
N THR A 144 33.58 -15.36 -14.42
CA THR A 144 32.54 -14.42 -14.87
C THR A 144 31.33 -15.15 -15.47
N LEU A 145 31.55 -16.33 -16.07
CA LEU A 145 30.49 -17.22 -16.56
C LEU A 145 29.94 -18.15 -15.46
N ASN A 146 30.34 -17.93 -14.21
CA ASN A 146 29.95 -18.73 -13.05
C ASN A 146 30.30 -20.23 -13.19
N ILE A 147 31.40 -20.53 -13.89
CA ILE A 147 31.91 -21.90 -14.09
C ILE A 147 32.88 -22.26 -12.97
N ASP A 148 32.58 -23.36 -12.27
CA ASP A 148 33.43 -23.85 -11.18
C ASP A 148 34.69 -24.54 -11.73
N ILE A 149 35.75 -23.75 -11.89
CA ILE A 149 37.06 -24.19 -12.39
C ILE A 149 37.72 -25.25 -11.47
N LYS A 150 37.36 -25.31 -10.18
CA LYS A 150 37.94 -26.29 -9.25
C LYS A 150 37.43 -27.71 -9.53
N LYS A 151 36.20 -27.81 -10.05
CA LYS A 151 35.58 -29.09 -10.45
C LYS A 151 35.89 -29.49 -11.89
N LEU A 152 36.49 -28.59 -12.68
CA LEU A 152 36.74 -28.80 -14.10
C LEU A 152 37.91 -29.78 -14.32
N LYS A 153 37.59 -31.08 -14.40
CA LYS A 153 38.55 -32.15 -14.74
C LYS A 153 38.57 -32.52 -16.22
N LYS A 154 37.49 -32.20 -16.94
CA LYS A 154 37.30 -32.42 -18.38
C LYS A 154 36.68 -31.17 -18.97
N ALA A 155 36.93 -30.93 -20.26
CA ALA A 155 36.29 -29.82 -20.98
C ALA A 155 34.77 -29.98 -20.93
N THR A 156 34.05 -28.86 -20.90
CA THR A 156 32.59 -28.83 -20.87
C THR A 156 32.08 -27.73 -21.78
N ALA A 157 31.02 -28.02 -22.54
CA ALA A 157 30.28 -27.01 -23.29
C ALA A 157 29.17 -26.36 -22.44
N ASN A 158 28.92 -26.86 -21.24
CA ASN A 158 27.71 -26.51 -20.48
C ASN A 158 27.86 -25.14 -19.81
N PHE A 159 26.97 -24.23 -20.17
CA PHE A 159 26.75 -22.96 -19.51
C PHE A 159 25.39 -22.95 -18.84
N ILE A 160 25.37 -22.78 -17.51
CA ILE A 160 24.12 -22.62 -16.76
C ILE A 160 23.83 -21.14 -16.62
N LEU A 161 22.70 -20.71 -17.18
CA LEU A 161 22.18 -19.37 -17.01
C LEU A 161 21.44 -19.29 -15.67
N TYR A 162 21.74 -18.26 -14.87
CA TYR A 162 21.17 -18.06 -13.53
C TYR A 162 20.31 -16.80 -13.44
N ALA A 163 19.39 -16.78 -12.50
CA ALA A 163 18.57 -15.61 -12.18
C ALA A 163 19.41 -14.51 -11.50
N HIS A 164 19.36 -13.28 -12.01
CA HIS A 164 20.05 -12.13 -11.39
C HIS A 164 19.21 -11.44 -10.30
N SER A 165 17.91 -11.72 -10.25
CA SER A 165 16.93 -11.16 -9.32
C SER A 165 15.84 -12.19 -8.99
N SER A 166 15.06 -11.91 -7.94
CA SER A 166 13.89 -12.70 -7.58
C SER A 166 12.63 -12.14 -8.25
N GLY A 167 11.72 -13.01 -8.66
CA GLY A 167 10.46 -12.63 -9.30
C GLY A 167 9.69 -13.83 -9.82
N ARG A 168 8.72 -13.58 -10.71
CA ARG A 168 7.92 -14.59 -11.38
C ARG A 168 8.24 -14.63 -12.86
N VAL A 169 8.41 -15.84 -13.41
CA VAL A 169 8.65 -16.03 -14.84
C VAL A 169 7.41 -15.61 -15.63
N SER A 170 7.54 -14.56 -16.43
CA SER A 170 6.50 -14.07 -17.34
C SER A 170 6.38 -14.97 -18.56
N ALA A 171 7.51 -15.17 -19.25
CA ALA A 171 7.54 -15.87 -20.52
C ALA A 171 8.94 -16.45 -20.78
N LEU A 172 8.96 -17.56 -21.52
CA LEU A 172 10.15 -18.10 -22.17
C LEU A 172 10.21 -17.49 -23.57
N LEU A 173 11.25 -16.70 -23.85
CA LEU A 173 11.36 -15.91 -25.07
C LEU A 173 11.96 -16.73 -26.23
N LYS A 174 12.63 -17.84 -25.91
CA LYS A 174 13.27 -18.72 -26.89
C LYS A 174 12.72 -20.14 -26.85
N PRO A 175 12.43 -20.74 -28.01
CA PRO A 175 12.11 -22.17 -28.07
C PRO A 175 13.26 -23.03 -27.56
N LEU A 176 12.94 -24.16 -26.95
CA LEU A 176 13.91 -25.20 -26.64
C LEU A 176 14.57 -25.69 -27.93
N HIS A 177 15.84 -26.06 -27.86
CA HIS A 177 16.67 -26.48 -28.98
C HIS A 177 16.86 -25.41 -30.07
N SER A 178 16.73 -24.13 -29.69
CA SER A 178 17.09 -23.02 -30.57
C SER A 178 18.52 -22.57 -30.32
N SER A 179 19.14 -22.00 -31.36
CA SER A 179 20.41 -21.31 -31.22
C SER A 179 20.18 -19.93 -30.60
N VAL A 180 21.07 -19.55 -29.68
CA VAL A 180 21.05 -18.26 -28.98
C VAL A 180 22.40 -17.58 -29.12
N SER A 181 22.37 -16.26 -29.19
CA SER A 181 23.54 -15.39 -29.27
C SER A 181 23.86 -14.74 -27.91
N SER A 182 25.08 -14.24 -27.76
CA SER A 182 25.46 -13.43 -26.60
C SER A 182 24.57 -12.18 -26.53
N ASN A 183 24.13 -11.84 -25.32
CA ASN A 183 23.17 -10.78 -24.96
C ASN A 183 21.73 -11.00 -25.40
N GLU A 184 21.42 -12.15 -26.00
CA GLU A 184 20.05 -12.45 -26.42
C GLU A 184 19.14 -12.80 -25.23
N PRO A 185 17.98 -12.12 -25.09
CA PRO A 185 17.00 -12.43 -24.05
C PRO A 185 16.43 -13.84 -24.18
N ILE A 186 16.48 -14.61 -23.09
CA ILE A 186 16.02 -16.00 -23.04
C ILE A 186 14.75 -16.13 -22.21
N VAL A 187 14.69 -15.46 -21.06
CA VAL A 187 13.55 -15.51 -20.14
C VAL A 187 13.19 -14.10 -19.68
N SER A 188 11.90 -13.83 -19.57
CA SER A 188 11.38 -12.62 -18.95
C SER A 188 10.90 -12.93 -17.52
N ILE A 189 11.40 -12.19 -16.54
CA ILE A 189 10.97 -12.24 -15.14
C ILE A 189 10.30 -10.92 -14.78
N VAL A 190 9.17 -11.01 -14.08
CA VAL A 190 8.54 -9.87 -13.41
C VAL A 190 8.96 -9.88 -11.95
N LYS A 191 9.58 -8.80 -11.47
CA LYS A 191 9.94 -8.68 -10.07
C LYS A 191 8.70 -8.79 -9.16
N ASN A 192 8.78 -9.61 -8.13
CA ASN A 192 7.75 -9.66 -7.09
C ASN A 192 7.75 -8.32 -6.34
N GLN A 193 6.59 -7.70 -6.15
CA GLN A 193 6.39 -6.41 -5.46
C GLN A 193 6.91 -5.18 -6.23
N ALA A 194 6.26 -4.85 -7.35
CA ALA A 194 6.41 -3.55 -7.97
C ALA A 194 5.07 -3.03 -8.50
N TYR A 195 3.97 -3.32 -7.79
CA TYR A 195 2.69 -2.71 -8.11
C TYR A 195 2.67 -1.31 -7.53
N TYR A 196 2.27 -0.37 -8.39
CA TYR A 196 2.01 1.00 -8.01
C TYR A 196 0.58 1.33 -8.34
N VAL A 197 -0.04 2.14 -7.50
CA VAL A 197 -1.31 2.76 -7.79
C VAL A 197 -1.01 4.13 -8.35
N LYS A 198 -1.36 4.32 -9.63
CA LYS A 198 -1.24 5.55 -10.38
C LYS A 198 -2.52 6.38 -10.22
N SER A 199 -2.53 7.29 -9.26
CA SER A 199 -3.68 8.14 -8.96
C SER A 199 -3.61 9.45 -9.73
N TYR A 200 -4.76 9.91 -10.21
CA TYR A 200 -4.89 11.15 -10.99
C TYR A 200 -5.46 12.28 -10.14
N LEU A 201 -4.59 13.11 -9.58
CA LEU A 201 -4.93 14.19 -8.66
C LEU A 201 -5.26 15.50 -9.41
N PRO A 202 -6.45 16.11 -9.21
CA PRO A 202 -6.73 17.43 -9.78
C PRO A 202 -5.71 18.50 -9.38
N LEU A 203 -5.36 19.40 -10.30
CA LEU A 203 -4.33 20.42 -10.09
C LEU A 203 -4.58 21.31 -8.86
N GLU A 204 -5.84 21.61 -8.54
CA GLU A 204 -6.25 22.40 -7.37
C GLU A 204 -5.81 21.80 -6.02
N TYR A 205 -5.51 20.50 -5.98
CA TYR A 205 -5.02 19.79 -4.81
C TYR A 205 -3.54 19.41 -4.89
N ALA A 206 -2.91 19.55 -6.05
CA ALA A 206 -1.53 19.12 -6.27
C ALA A 206 -0.52 19.83 -5.36
N THR A 207 -0.77 21.10 -5.02
CA THR A 207 0.08 21.89 -4.11
C THR A 207 0.01 21.44 -2.65
N LYS A 208 -1.03 20.67 -2.28
CA LYS A 208 -1.24 20.14 -0.93
C LYS A 208 -0.72 18.72 -0.79
N ALA A 209 -0.59 17.98 -1.89
CA ALA A 209 -0.08 16.63 -1.87
C ALA A 209 1.40 16.58 -1.45
N ARG A 210 1.73 15.65 -0.57
CA ARG A 210 3.08 15.40 -0.07
C ARG A 210 3.42 13.93 -0.20
N ILE A 211 4.72 13.65 -0.36
CA ILE A 211 5.23 12.28 -0.22
C ILE A 211 4.90 11.81 1.21
N GLY A 212 4.33 10.61 1.32
CA GLY A 212 3.85 10.02 2.57
C GLY A 212 2.33 10.15 2.80
N ASP A 213 1.61 10.98 2.05
CA ASP A 213 0.15 11.07 2.14
C ASP A 213 -0.49 9.68 1.96
N THR A 214 -1.51 9.39 2.78
CA THR A 214 -2.18 8.09 2.77
C THR A 214 -3.13 8.03 1.58
N ILE A 215 -3.04 6.95 0.81
CA ILE A 215 -3.97 6.66 -0.30
C ILE A 215 -4.65 5.34 0.01
N VAL A 216 -5.97 5.37 0.15
CA VAL A 216 -6.79 4.17 0.36
C VAL A 216 -7.40 3.78 -0.97
N VAL A 217 -7.16 2.56 -1.43
CA VAL A 217 -7.66 2.05 -2.71
C VAL A 217 -8.71 1.00 -2.47
N ASP A 218 -9.88 1.16 -3.08
CA ASP A 218 -10.92 0.14 -3.09
C ASP A 218 -10.68 -0.83 -4.25
N TYR A 219 -10.38 -2.09 -3.91
CA TYR A 219 -10.17 -3.16 -4.87
C TYR A 219 -10.95 -4.41 -4.46
N ALA A 220 -11.92 -4.80 -5.29
CA ALA A 220 -12.76 -5.98 -5.07
C ALA A 220 -13.42 -6.03 -3.67
N GLY A 221 -13.84 -4.87 -3.15
CA GLY A 221 -14.47 -4.74 -1.83
C GLY A 221 -13.49 -4.82 -0.66
N LYS A 222 -12.17 -4.73 -0.92
CA LYS A 222 -11.12 -4.64 0.09
C LYS A 222 -10.38 -3.32 -0.04
N GLU A 223 -10.09 -2.71 1.10
CA GLU A 223 -9.26 -1.52 1.16
C GLU A 223 -7.77 -1.91 1.17
N ILE A 224 -7.02 -1.35 0.22
CA ILE A 224 -5.57 -1.45 0.14
C ILE A 224 -5.03 -0.09 0.57
N ILE A 225 -4.32 -0.06 1.69
CA ILE A 225 -3.68 1.16 2.19
C ILE A 225 -2.30 1.27 1.57
N THR A 226 -2.04 2.40 0.92
CA THR A 226 -0.75 2.75 0.31
C THR A 226 -0.32 4.16 0.72
N HIS A 227 0.92 4.51 0.38
CA HIS A 227 1.48 5.83 0.66
C HIS A 227 2.04 6.47 -0.60
N ALA A 228 1.81 7.78 -0.77
CA ALA A 228 2.35 8.54 -1.89
C ALA A 228 3.89 8.49 -1.86
N THR A 229 4.49 7.82 -2.84
CA THR A 229 5.95 7.68 -2.98
C THR A 229 6.52 8.70 -3.95
N GLN A 230 5.76 9.06 -4.99
CA GLN A 230 6.19 9.99 -6.02
C GLN A 230 5.03 10.87 -6.47
N ILE A 231 5.31 12.15 -6.70
CA ILE A 231 4.39 13.11 -7.29
C ILE A 231 5.07 13.63 -8.55
N MET A 232 4.46 13.40 -9.71
CA MET A 232 5.04 13.81 -10.98
C MET A 232 4.91 15.33 -11.14
N PRO A 233 5.96 16.05 -11.57
CA PRO A 233 5.88 17.51 -11.74
C PRO A 233 5.09 17.92 -12.99
N LYS A 234 4.77 16.97 -13.88
CA LYS A 234 4.04 17.22 -15.12
C LYS A 234 2.54 17.11 -14.90
N VAL A 235 1.83 18.16 -15.31
CA VAL A 235 0.37 18.17 -15.42
C VAL A 235 -0.03 17.65 -16.80
N ASP A 236 -1.07 16.83 -16.84
CA ASP A 236 -1.71 16.43 -18.09
C ASP A 236 -2.57 17.59 -18.64
N GLU A 237 -2.26 18.06 -19.85
CA GLU A 237 -2.86 19.28 -20.43
C GLU A 237 -4.37 19.16 -20.66
N THR A 238 -4.85 17.97 -21.02
CA THR A 238 -6.26 17.72 -21.32
C THR A 238 -7.09 17.58 -20.05
N THR A 239 -6.58 16.85 -19.06
CA THR A 239 -7.33 16.53 -17.84
C THR A 239 -7.06 17.47 -16.68
N GLN A 240 -6.01 18.32 -16.77
CA GLN A 240 -5.55 19.19 -15.68
C GLN A 240 -5.29 18.41 -14.38
N ARG A 241 -4.70 17.21 -14.51
CA ARG A 241 -4.37 16.32 -13.38
C ARG A 241 -2.87 16.06 -13.29
N VAL A 242 -2.40 15.90 -12.06
CA VAL A 242 -1.06 15.47 -11.69
C VAL A 242 -1.09 13.99 -11.34
N VAL A 243 -0.05 13.25 -11.72
CA VAL A 243 0.09 11.83 -11.37
C VAL A 243 0.76 11.69 -10.02
N VAL A 244 0.12 10.93 -9.12
CA VAL A 244 0.68 10.50 -7.84
C VAL A 244 0.84 8.99 -7.87
N LEU A 245 2.05 8.50 -7.58
CA LEU A 245 2.34 7.07 -7.49
C LEU A 245 2.45 6.66 -6.02
N SER A 246 1.77 5.58 -5.66
CA SER A 246 1.91 4.95 -4.35
C SER A 246 2.28 3.48 -4.51
N SER A 247 3.24 2.99 -3.72
CA SER A 247 3.65 1.59 -3.75
C SER A 247 2.64 0.71 -3.00
N VAL A 248 2.38 -0.47 -3.55
CA VAL A 248 1.59 -1.50 -2.86
C VAL A 248 2.57 -2.43 -2.15
N ASP A 249 2.84 -2.15 -0.88
CA ASP A 249 3.85 -2.87 -0.11
C ASP A 249 3.31 -4.19 0.45
N GLN A 250 2.00 -4.26 0.71
CA GLN A 250 1.33 -5.47 1.17
C GLN A 250 1.13 -6.47 0.02
N LYS A 251 1.25 -7.76 0.33
CA LYS A 251 0.93 -8.82 -0.64
C LYS A 251 -0.59 -8.85 -0.81
N VAL A 252 -1.06 -8.42 -1.97
CA VAL A 252 -2.46 -8.55 -2.40
C VAL A 252 -2.50 -9.66 -3.45
N ASP A 253 -3.13 -10.78 -3.11
CA ASP A 253 -3.39 -11.83 -4.09
C ASP A 253 -4.40 -11.32 -5.13
N ASP A 254 -4.27 -11.78 -6.37
CA ASP A 254 -5.14 -11.43 -7.51
C ASP A 254 -5.20 -9.92 -7.85
N LEU A 255 -4.19 -9.14 -7.49
CA LEU A 255 -4.07 -7.75 -7.95
C LEU A 255 -3.62 -7.71 -9.42
N PHE A 256 -4.59 -7.52 -10.31
CA PHE A 256 -4.31 -7.38 -11.75
C PHE A 256 -3.77 -6.00 -12.10
N ILE A 257 -2.87 -5.93 -13.07
CA ILE A 257 -2.41 -4.67 -13.65
C ILE A 257 -3.41 -4.14 -14.67
N ASP A 258 -3.26 -2.87 -15.02
CA ASP A 258 -4.05 -2.16 -16.02
C ASP A 258 -5.53 -1.96 -15.70
N VAL A 259 -5.95 -2.31 -14.48
CA VAL A 259 -7.30 -2.06 -13.97
C VAL A 259 -7.42 -0.66 -13.37
N TYR A 260 -8.56 -0.02 -13.61
CA TYR A 260 -8.93 1.23 -12.95
C TYR A 260 -9.64 0.94 -11.62
N VAL A 261 -9.32 1.72 -10.60
CA VAL A 261 -9.77 1.55 -9.21
C VAL A 261 -10.10 2.90 -8.61
N LYS A 262 -11.02 2.92 -7.64
CA LYS A 262 -11.32 4.11 -6.85
C LYS A 262 -10.25 4.24 -5.76
N ALA A 263 -9.74 5.44 -5.57
CA ALA A 263 -8.78 5.74 -4.50
C ALA A 263 -9.17 7.01 -3.77
N THR A 264 -8.78 7.15 -2.51
CA THR A 264 -8.96 8.38 -1.72
C THR A 264 -7.62 8.78 -1.17
N ILE A 265 -7.16 9.99 -1.50
CA ILE A 265 -5.97 10.59 -0.88
C ILE A 265 -6.39 11.37 0.36
N TYR A 266 -5.67 11.18 1.45
CA TYR A 266 -5.80 11.95 2.69
C TYR A 266 -4.55 12.81 2.88
N PHE A 267 -4.72 14.12 2.83
CA PHE A 267 -3.60 15.06 3.02
C PHE A 267 -3.16 15.09 4.48
N ALA A 268 -1.86 15.25 4.72
CA ALA A 268 -1.30 15.35 6.06
C ALA A 268 -1.85 16.54 6.88
N ASP A 269 -2.17 17.66 6.22
CA ASP A 269 -2.69 18.86 6.87
C ASP A 269 -4.10 18.64 7.41
N ALA A 270 -4.21 18.46 8.73
CA ALA A 270 -5.47 18.39 9.43
C ALA A 270 -5.90 19.77 9.91
N ARG A 271 -7.18 20.12 9.73
CA ARG A 271 -7.76 21.33 10.28
C ARG A 271 -8.78 20.96 11.34
N SER A 272 -8.68 21.61 12.49
CA SER A 272 -9.59 21.37 13.60
C SER A 272 -10.76 22.34 13.54
N TYR A 273 -11.98 21.79 13.66
CA TYR A 273 -13.23 22.54 13.72
C TYR A 273 -14.04 22.07 14.92
N VAL A 274 -14.97 22.90 15.40
CA VAL A 274 -16.02 22.45 16.32
C VAL A 274 -16.83 21.40 15.59
N ALA A 275 -17.03 20.24 16.20
CA ALA A 275 -17.64 19.10 15.54
C ALA A 275 -18.77 18.47 16.35
N VAL A 276 -19.73 17.94 15.59
CA VAL A 276 -20.88 17.18 16.07
C VAL A 276 -20.87 15.79 15.44
N LYS A 277 -21.51 14.80 16.08
CA LYS A 277 -21.74 13.50 15.45
C LYS A 277 -22.54 13.68 14.16
N LYS A 278 -22.22 12.92 13.12
CA LYS A 278 -22.93 12.98 11.83
C LYS A 278 -24.44 12.73 11.95
N SER A 279 -24.86 11.93 12.93
CA SER A 279 -26.27 11.65 13.26
C SER A 279 -27.04 12.84 13.85
N ALA A 280 -26.35 13.88 14.33
CA ALA A 280 -26.97 15.08 14.88
C ALA A 280 -27.46 16.05 13.81
N LEU A 281 -26.88 15.97 12.62
CA LEU A 281 -27.13 16.89 11.54
C LEU A 281 -28.52 16.63 10.94
N SER A 282 -29.37 17.65 10.93
CA SER A 282 -30.73 17.59 10.37
C SER A 282 -30.94 18.69 9.34
N PHE A 283 -31.73 18.40 8.30
CA PHE A 283 -32.17 19.42 7.35
C PHE A 283 -33.54 19.93 7.76
N PHE A 284 -33.66 21.23 8.08
CA PHE A 284 -34.88 21.86 8.59
C PHE A 284 -35.02 23.27 8.02
N ASN A 285 -36.22 23.67 7.60
CA ASN A 285 -36.49 24.98 6.99
C ASN A 285 -35.51 25.39 5.87
N ASN A 286 -35.13 24.43 5.03
CA ASN A 286 -34.19 24.61 3.92
C ASN A 286 -32.73 24.94 4.33
N GLU A 287 -32.38 24.71 5.60
CA GLU A 287 -31.04 24.90 6.15
C GLU A 287 -30.56 23.64 6.89
N TRP A 288 -29.25 23.54 7.07
CA TRP A 288 -28.66 22.53 7.95
C TRP A 288 -28.70 23.04 9.38
N VAL A 289 -29.28 22.24 10.28
CA VAL A 289 -29.43 22.58 11.70
C VAL A 289 -28.92 21.47 12.60
N VAL A 290 -28.54 21.87 13.81
CA VAL A 290 -28.32 20.99 14.96
C VAL A 290 -29.24 21.48 16.07
N PHE A 291 -29.92 20.55 16.75
CA PHE A 291 -30.79 20.90 17.87
C PHE A 291 -29.99 21.05 19.15
N VAL A 292 -30.20 22.16 19.85
CA VAL A 292 -29.52 22.50 21.12
C VAL A 292 -30.57 22.73 22.21
N PRO A 293 -30.29 22.46 23.49
CA PRO A 293 -31.24 22.74 24.58
C PRO A 293 -31.60 24.23 24.66
N SER A 294 -32.88 24.54 24.85
CA SER A 294 -33.39 25.92 24.99
C SER A 294 -32.91 26.58 26.29
N GLU A 295 -32.69 27.91 26.30
CA GLU A 295 -32.11 28.64 27.44
C GLU A 295 -32.96 28.57 28.73
N GLU A 296 -34.27 28.36 28.63
CA GLU A 296 -35.18 28.21 29.79
C GLU A 296 -34.97 26.90 30.57
N ASP A 297 -34.45 25.85 29.93
CA ASP A 297 -34.30 24.50 30.52
C ASP A 297 -32.86 24.11 30.89
N GLN A 298 -31.87 24.98 30.61
CA GLN A 298 -30.47 24.75 31.02
C GLN A 298 -30.33 24.61 32.56
N GLY A 299 -31.25 25.22 33.32
CA GLY A 299 -31.31 25.14 34.78
C GLY A 299 -31.99 23.87 35.35
N GLU A 300 -32.76 23.14 34.54
CA GLU A 300 -33.50 21.95 34.99
C GLU A 300 -32.79 20.65 34.60
N LEU A 301 -32.16 20.59 33.42
CA LEU A 301 -31.38 19.44 32.96
C LEU A 301 -30.11 19.19 33.80
N SER A 302 -29.48 20.26 34.30
CA SER A 302 -28.34 20.16 35.23
C SER A 302 -28.73 19.60 36.60
N LYS A 303 -29.97 19.82 37.04
CA LYS A 303 -30.49 19.33 38.33
C LYS A 303 -31.05 17.91 38.27
N ALA A 304 -31.40 17.40 37.10
CA ALA A 304 -31.80 16.00 36.93
C ALA A 304 -30.59 15.06 37.10
N GLN A 305 -29.41 15.47 36.62
CA GLN A 305 -28.18 14.67 36.74
C GLN A 305 -27.62 14.56 38.17
N GLU A 306 -27.89 15.54 39.04
CA GLU A 306 -27.49 15.46 40.46
C GLU A 306 -28.45 14.63 41.32
N ARG A 307 -29.71 14.43 40.89
CA ARG A 307 -30.71 13.66 41.66
C ARG A 307 -30.57 12.14 41.52
N ASP A 308 -29.79 11.67 40.55
CA ASP A 308 -29.50 10.23 40.40
C ASP A 308 -28.44 9.71 41.41
N HIS A 309 -27.99 10.54 42.37
CA HIS A 309 -27.00 10.12 43.38
C HIS A 309 -27.49 10.10 44.83
N LEU A 310 -28.72 10.48 45.15
CA LEU A 310 -29.22 10.38 46.53
C LEU A 310 -30.68 9.90 46.55
N GLY A 311 -30.86 8.64 46.96
CA GLY A 311 -32.16 7.98 47.03
C GLY A 311 -33.07 8.47 48.16
N GLY A 312 -34.37 8.33 47.89
CA GLY A 312 -35.45 8.16 48.87
C GLY A 312 -36.07 9.46 49.41
N ASN A 313 -37.33 9.75 49.06
CA ASN A 313 -38.51 9.36 49.84
C ASN A 313 -39.80 9.89 49.18
N GLU A 314 -40.88 9.11 49.29
CA GLU A 314 -42.21 9.39 48.76
C GLU A 314 -42.88 10.61 49.42
N LYS A 315 -43.55 11.45 48.62
CA LYS A 315 -44.82 12.08 48.99
C LYS A 315 -45.72 12.26 47.76
N LYS A 316 -46.94 11.72 47.87
CA LYS A 316 -48.09 12.01 47.00
C LYS A 316 -48.64 13.39 47.34
N GLU A 317 -48.79 14.25 46.32
CA GLU A 317 -49.80 15.31 46.30
C GLU A 317 -50.48 15.30 44.94
N GLU A 318 -51.81 15.17 44.94
CA GLU A 318 -52.68 15.44 43.80
C GLU A 318 -52.90 16.96 43.70
N LYS A 319 -52.73 17.53 42.50
CA LYS A 319 -53.63 18.56 41.93
C LYS A 319 -53.17 19.05 40.56
N GLY A 320 -54.14 19.19 39.66
CA GLY A 320 -54.14 20.16 38.58
C GLY A 320 -53.79 19.60 37.21
N GLU A 321 -54.82 19.25 36.42
CA GLU A 321 -54.72 19.27 34.96
C GLU A 321 -54.61 20.74 34.54
N GLU A 322 -53.37 21.23 34.40
CA GLU A 322 -53.06 22.38 33.56
C GLU A 322 -52.58 21.81 32.22
N GLU A 323 -53.17 22.29 31.13
CA GLU A 323 -52.71 22.01 29.78
C GLU A 323 -51.24 22.47 29.67
N GLU A 324 -50.30 21.52 29.81
CA GLU A 324 -48.89 21.76 29.52
C GLU A 324 -48.78 22.10 28.03
N GLU A 325 -48.59 23.39 27.71
CA GLU A 325 -48.00 23.79 26.44
C GLU A 325 -46.74 22.95 26.26
N ILE A 326 -46.71 22.08 25.24
CA ILE A 326 -45.56 21.24 24.92
C ILE A 326 -44.45 22.19 24.44
N SER A 327 -43.70 22.77 25.38
CA SER A 327 -42.45 23.45 25.09
C SER A 327 -41.48 22.36 24.65
N VAL A 328 -41.11 22.38 23.36
CA VAL A 328 -40.08 21.46 22.90
C VAL A 328 -38.76 21.98 23.49
N PRO A 329 -38.05 21.22 24.35
CA PRO A 329 -36.91 21.72 25.13
C PRO A 329 -35.64 21.94 24.27
N TYR A 330 -35.78 21.96 22.95
CA TYR A 330 -34.70 22.08 22.00
C TYR A 330 -35.04 23.09 20.90
N ALA A 331 -34.10 23.98 20.62
CA ALA A 331 -34.17 24.94 19.52
C ALA A 331 -33.29 24.50 18.34
N PRO A 332 -33.72 24.70 17.08
CA PRO A 332 -32.87 24.50 15.92
C PRO A 332 -31.83 25.61 15.82
N GLN A 333 -30.55 25.26 15.80
CA GLN A 333 -29.46 26.18 15.55
C GLN A 333 -28.86 25.92 14.17
N VAL A 334 -28.83 26.95 13.32
CA VAL A 334 -28.32 26.86 11.95
C VAL A 334 -26.81 26.67 11.96
N VAL A 335 -26.34 25.72 11.15
CA VAL A 335 -24.91 25.40 11.05
C VAL A 335 -24.43 25.38 9.60
N GLU A 336 -23.22 25.88 9.36
CA GLU A 336 -22.50 25.74 8.09
C GLU A 336 -21.54 24.56 8.18
N ILE A 337 -21.68 23.58 7.28
CA ILE A 337 -20.80 22.40 7.22
C ILE A 337 -19.47 22.78 6.56
N VAL A 338 -18.36 22.61 7.28
CA VAL A 338 -17.02 23.01 6.81
C VAL A 338 -16.07 21.82 6.60
N ALA A 339 -16.33 20.68 7.24
CA ALA A 339 -15.57 19.44 7.08
C ALA A 339 -16.43 18.23 7.48
N GLN A 340 -16.06 17.03 7.05
CA GLN A 340 -16.70 15.79 7.48
C GLN A 340 -15.72 14.62 7.42
N ASP A 341 -15.92 13.64 8.30
CA ASP A 341 -15.35 12.30 8.20
C ASP A 341 -16.45 11.24 8.42
N ASP A 342 -16.06 9.99 8.69
CA ASP A 342 -17.01 8.89 8.85
C ASP A 342 -17.93 9.05 10.07
N LYS A 343 -17.49 9.76 11.12
CA LYS A 343 -18.20 9.84 12.41
C LYS A 343 -18.67 11.25 12.75
N TYR A 344 -17.93 12.27 12.35
CA TYR A 344 -18.13 13.65 12.75
C TYR A 344 -18.30 14.59 11.56
N VAL A 345 -18.98 15.71 11.83
CA VAL A 345 -19.15 16.83 10.90
C VAL A 345 -18.63 18.08 11.60
N GLY A 346 -17.67 18.75 10.96
CA GLY A 346 -17.15 20.04 11.40
C GLY A 346 -18.11 21.14 10.97
N VAL A 347 -18.52 21.96 11.92
CA VAL A 347 -19.56 22.98 11.74
C VAL A 347 -19.08 24.35 12.21
N LYS A 348 -19.56 25.41 11.55
CA LYS A 348 -19.60 26.76 12.10
C LYS A 348 -21.02 27.08 12.54
N GLY A 349 -21.16 27.84 13.62
CA GLY A 349 -22.45 28.20 14.20
C GLY A 349 -22.73 27.56 15.54
N LEU A 350 -21.84 26.71 16.07
CA LEU A 350 -21.88 26.20 17.46
C LEU A 350 -20.59 26.56 18.20
N GLU A 351 -20.71 26.76 19.51
CA GLU A 351 -19.57 27.02 20.40
C GLU A 351 -18.92 25.72 20.87
N LEU A 352 -17.66 25.79 21.30
CA LEU A 352 -16.95 24.63 21.87
C LEU A 352 -17.49 24.30 23.25
N GLY A 353 -17.85 23.03 23.48
CA GLY A 353 -18.45 22.56 24.74
C GLY A 353 -19.96 22.73 24.82
N GLN A 354 -20.60 23.31 23.79
CA GLN A 354 -22.05 23.48 23.71
C GLN A 354 -22.74 22.11 23.62
N GLU A 355 -23.86 21.96 24.34
CA GLU A 355 -24.67 20.74 24.31
C GLU A 355 -25.54 20.68 23.05
N TYR A 356 -25.63 19.51 22.44
CA TYR A 356 -26.44 19.27 21.25
C TYR A 356 -27.02 17.85 21.23
N VAL A 357 -28.13 17.69 20.52
CA VAL A 357 -28.76 16.40 20.26
C VAL A 357 -27.87 15.56 19.34
N SER A 358 -27.22 14.55 19.90
CA SER A 358 -26.17 13.77 19.24
C SER A 358 -26.68 12.61 18.37
N GLY A 359 -27.95 12.24 18.54
CA GLY A 359 -28.62 11.17 17.82
C GLY A 359 -30.14 11.34 17.89
N GLU A 360 -30.86 10.61 17.05
CA GLU A 360 -32.33 10.64 16.98
C GLU A 360 -32.93 12.05 16.76
N SER A 361 -32.20 12.92 16.06
CA SER A 361 -32.59 14.30 15.74
C SER A 361 -33.94 14.41 15.00
N TYR A 362 -34.40 13.32 14.38
CA TYR A 362 -35.73 13.24 13.76
C TYR A 362 -36.88 13.33 14.78
N TYR A 363 -36.74 12.80 16.01
CA TYR A 363 -37.78 12.92 17.04
C TYR A 363 -37.99 14.38 17.43
N VAL A 364 -36.90 15.10 17.65
CA VAL A 364 -36.91 16.53 17.98
C VAL A 364 -37.51 17.36 16.84
N LYS A 365 -37.09 17.07 15.61
CA LYS A 365 -37.66 17.71 14.42
C LYS A 365 -39.17 17.47 14.29
N SER A 366 -39.63 16.23 14.52
CA SER A 366 -41.04 15.89 14.45
C SER A 366 -41.87 16.56 15.56
N ALA A 367 -41.33 16.66 16.77
CA ALA A 367 -41.97 17.39 17.87
C ALA A 367 -42.12 18.89 17.56
N LEU A 368 -41.07 19.53 17.04
CA LEU A 368 -41.11 20.93 16.62
C LEU A 368 -42.13 21.18 15.51
N LEU A 369 -42.16 20.31 14.49
CA LEU A 369 -43.15 20.44 13.41
C LEU A 369 -44.59 20.31 13.93
N LYS A 370 -44.86 19.37 14.82
CA LYS A 370 -46.18 19.20 15.45
C LYS A 370 -46.58 20.43 16.27
N SER A 371 -45.67 20.95 17.09
CA SER A 371 -45.92 22.17 17.87
C SER A 371 -46.20 23.39 16.99
N SER A 372 -45.52 23.51 15.84
CA SER A 372 -45.71 24.63 14.90
C SER A 372 -46.99 24.52 14.05
N LEU A 373 -47.60 23.34 13.97
CA LEU A 373 -48.82 23.10 13.20
C LEU A 373 -50.10 23.37 14.00
N GLY A 374 -50.00 23.53 15.33
CA GLY A 374 -51.15 23.70 16.23
C GLY A 374 -52.02 22.45 16.29
N ASP A 375 -52.64 22.19 17.45
CA ASP A 375 -53.74 21.23 17.56
C ASP A 375 -54.86 21.65 16.59
N GLY A 376 -54.88 20.99 15.43
CA GLY A 376 -56.02 21.01 14.53
C GLY A 376 -56.96 19.89 14.91
N ASP A 377 -57.77 20.10 15.95
CA ASP A 377 -59.02 19.39 16.20
C ASP A 377 -60.18 20.38 16.33
#